data_AF-A0A7S4HRG4-F1
#
_entry.id   AF-A0A7S4HRG4-F1
#
_cell.length_a   1.000
_cell.length_b   1.000
_cell.length_c   1.000
_cell.angle_alpha   90.00
_cell.angle_beta   90.00
_cell.angle_gamma   90.00
#
_symmetry.space_group_name_H-M   'P 1'
#
loop_
_entity.id
_entity.type
_entity.pdbx_description
1 polymer ?
#
loop_
_entity_poly.entity_id
_entity_poly.type
_entity_poly.pdbx_seq_one_letter_code
_entity_poly.pdbx_strand_id
1 'polypeptide(L)'
;TNRSELELVLKSEVQIDDQDDMKFIFDESDVPTVKFGSVPQLIHWLINPRYPSDEFLQSFLLTYRMFMTPTVLLEALVRAYCSPPSQEEVAKDRQKQKNFTLQQERIVEVIRNWLIEHQSDFFSSKPESVQLLTNLHRFIDEIIMQQDRELAFELTRLYHQMDPSKHSDEVCLKFAPESLKRAHSGEMNFNSYPIKEVARQLCLV
;
A
#
# COMPACT_ATOMS: atom_id res chain seq x y z
N THR A 1 -16.46 14.06 -9.11
CA THR A 1 -16.45 14.40 -10.54
C THR A 1 -15.41 13.60 -11.32
N ASN A 2 -14.31 13.12 -10.70
CA ASN A 2 -13.23 12.39 -11.40
C ASN A 2 -13.51 10.92 -11.76
N ARG A 3 -14.45 10.22 -11.08
CA ARG A 3 -14.71 8.78 -11.33
C ARG A 3 -15.28 8.50 -12.73
N SER A 4 -16.14 9.40 -13.22
CA SER A 4 -16.77 9.27 -14.53
C SER A 4 -15.83 9.62 -15.69
N GLU A 5 -14.78 10.41 -15.44
CA GLU A 5 -13.76 10.75 -16.44
C GLU A 5 -12.71 9.64 -16.60
N LEU A 6 -12.40 8.91 -15.52
CA LEU A 6 -11.59 7.69 -15.56
C LEU A 6 -12.22 6.60 -16.45
N GLU A 7 -13.55 6.44 -16.38
CA GLU A 7 -14.29 5.48 -17.23
C GLU A 7 -14.23 5.80 -18.73
N LEU A 8 -14.06 7.06 -19.11
CA LEU A 8 -13.99 7.47 -20.53
C LEU A 8 -12.63 7.20 -21.17
N VAL A 9 -11.54 7.16 -20.40
CA VAL A 9 -10.18 6.85 -20.91
C VAL A 9 -10.00 5.35 -21.16
N LEU A 10 -10.72 4.52 -20.40
CA LEU A 10 -10.73 3.05 -20.46
C LEU A 10 -11.22 2.47 -21.79
N LYS A 11 -12.02 3.22 -22.58
CA LYS A 11 -12.64 2.73 -23.84
C LYS A 11 -11.76 2.82 -25.09
N SER A 12 -10.52 3.27 -24.98
CA SER A 12 -9.60 3.21 -26.12
C SER A 12 -9.07 1.79 -26.30
N GLU A 13 -9.49 1.12 -27.37
CA GLU A 13 -9.01 -0.21 -27.78
C GLU A 13 -7.49 -0.18 -28.02
N VAL A 14 -6.72 -0.50 -26.98
CA VAL A 14 -5.28 -0.76 -27.08
C VAL A 14 -5.08 -2.25 -26.83
N GLN A 15 -4.57 -2.95 -27.84
CA GLN A 15 -4.12 -4.34 -27.67
C GLN A 15 -3.12 -4.40 -26.52
N ILE A 16 -3.47 -5.17 -25.49
CA ILE A 16 -2.54 -5.54 -24.44
C ILE A 16 -1.62 -6.57 -25.09
N ASP A 17 -0.45 -6.11 -25.52
CA ASP A 17 0.54 -6.95 -26.17
C ASP A 17 1.14 -7.89 -25.10
N ASP A 18 0.90 -9.20 -25.26
CA ASP A 18 1.53 -10.23 -24.45
C ASP A 18 3.04 -10.19 -24.73
N GLN A 19 3.79 -9.46 -23.91
CA GLN A 19 5.25 -9.47 -23.93
C GLN A 19 5.75 -10.79 -23.32
N ASP A 20 6.91 -11.29 -23.76
CA ASP A 20 7.46 -12.58 -23.28
C ASP A 20 7.59 -12.67 -21.75
N ASP A 21 7.67 -11.52 -21.07
CA ASP A 21 7.82 -11.39 -19.63
C ASP A 21 6.56 -10.91 -18.88
N MET A 22 5.39 -10.86 -19.51
CA MET A 22 4.10 -10.58 -18.85
C MET A 22 2.93 -11.28 -19.55
N LYS A 23 2.08 -12.00 -18.80
CA LYS A 23 0.88 -12.65 -19.34
C LYS A 23 -0.38 -12.32 -18.58
N PHE A 24 -1.47 -12.18 -19.32
CA PHE A 24 -2.79 -11.89 -18.78
C PHE A 24 -3.76 -13.06 -18.95
N ILE A 25 -4.80 -13.05 -18.13
CA ILE A 25 -6.00 -13.86 -18.27
C ILE A 25 -7.15 -12.87 -18.41
N PHE A 26 -8.01 -13.11 -19.38
CA PHE A 26 -9.23 -12.35 -19.57
C PHE A 26 -10.39 -13.18 -19.03
N ASP A 27 -11.19 -12.59 -18.15
CA ASP A 27 -12.43 -13.16 -17.66
C ASP A 27 -13.61 -12.74 -18.55
N GLU A 28 -14.83 -13.11 -18.19
CA GLU A 28 -16.05 -12.70 -18.91
C GLU A 28 -16.29 -11.18 -18.89
N SER A 29 -15.55 -10.44 -18.05
CA SER A 29 -15.65 -9.00 -17.87
C SER A 29 -14.77 -8.20 -18.85
N ASP A 30 -13.97 -8.88 -19.69
CA ASP A 30 -12.92 -8.28 -20.54
C ASP A 30 -11.89 -7.44 -19.75
N VAL A 31 -11.76 -7.67 -18.43
CA VAL A 31 -10.78 -6.96 -17.60
C VAL A 31 -9.51 -7.83 -17.50
N PRO A 32 -8.34 -7.30 -17.90
CA PRO A 32 -7.10 -8.05 -17.87
C PRO A 32 -6.66 -8.36 -16.43
N THR A 33 -6.54 -9.64 -16.12
CA THR A 33 -6.00 -10.13 -14.84
C THR A 33 -4.58 -10.65 -15.03
N VAL A 34 -3.64 -10.23 -14.18
CA VAL A 34 -2.23 -10.66 -14.32
C VAL A 34 -2.09 -12.13 -13.92
N LYS A 35 -1.53 -12.95 -14.82
CA LYS A 35 -1.17 -14.35 -14.53
C LYS A 35 0.23 -14.47 -13.96
N PHE A 36 1.19 -13.85 -14.62
CA PHE A 36 2.57 -13.72 -14.17
C PHE A 36 3.24 -12.56 -14.90
N GLY A 37 4.31 -12.04 -14.32
CA GLY A 37 5.17 -11.08 -15.01
C GLY A 37 6.53 -10.95 -14.32
N SER A 38 7.50 -10.35 -15.01
CA SER A 38 8.75 -9.92 -14.39
C SER A 38 8.48 -8.82 -13.36
N VAL A 39 9.37 -8.65 -12.37
CA VAL A 39 9.21 -7.63 -11.32
C VAL A 39 8.97 -6.23 -11.89
N PRO A 40 9.71 -5.74 -12.91
CA PRO A 40 9.44 -4.45 -13.52
C PRO A 40 8.04 -4.34 -14.12
N GLN A 41 7.56 -5.39 -14.79
CA GLN A 41 6.24 -5.39 -15.41
C GLN A 41 5.12 -5.40 -14.38
N LEU A 42 5.28 -6.14 -13.28
CA LEU A 42 4.32 -6.10 -12.17
C LEU A 42 4.22 -4.70 -11.55
N ILE A 43 5.34 -3.98 -11.41
CA ILE A 43 5.34 -2.60 -10.93
C ILE A 43 4.67 -1.68 -11.95
N HIS A 44 4.98 -1.81 -13.24
CA HIS A 44 4.31 -1.03 -14.29
C HIS A 44 2.80 -1.25 -14.29
N TRP A 45 2.35 -2.49 -14.06
CA TRP A 45 0.94 -2.82 -13.94
C TRP A 45 0.30 -2.22 -12.68
N LEU A 46 0.99 -2.29 -11.54
CA LEU A 46 0.54 -1.73 -10.26
C LEU A 46 0.19 -0.24 -10.38
N ILE A 47 1.03 0.51 -11.12
CA ILE A 47 0.91 1.95 -11.32
C ILE A 47 0.19 2.31 -12.62
N ASN A 48 -0.38 1.34 -13.34
CA ASN A 48 -1.07 1.59 -14.60
C ASN A 48 -2.41 2.28 -14.34
N PRO A 49 -2.59 3.55 -14.75
CA PRO A 49 -3.84 4.26 -14.51
C PRO A 49 -5.01 3.76 -15.37
N ARG A 50 -4.75 2.97 -16.42
CA ARG A 50 -5.82 2.45 -17.29
C ARG A 50 -6.59 1.33 -16.64
N TYR A 51 -5.92 0.41 -15.94
CA TYR A 51 -6.57 -0.75 -15.34
C TYR A 51 -6.29 -0.80 -13.83
N PRO A 52 -6.78 0.17 -13.04
CA PRO A 52 -6.62 0.13 -11.60
C PRO A 52 -7.42 -1.05 -11.05
N SER A 53 -6.73 -1.95 -10.37
CA SER A 53 -7.33 -3.10 -9.68
C SER A 53 -6.92 -3.05 -8.21
N ASP A 54 -7.92 -2.94 -7.33
CA ASP A 54 -7.71 -2.98 -5.89
C ASP A 54 -7.28 -4.39 -5.45
N GLU A 55 -7.86 -5.43 -6.05
CA GLU A 55 -7.49 -6.82 -5.77
C GLU A 55 -6.02 -7.10 -6.11
N PHE A 56 -5.54 -6.59 -7.25
CA PHE A 56 -4.12 -6.70 -7.61
C PHE A 56 -3.24 -5.91 -6.65
N LEU A 57 -3.63 -4.66 -6.30
CA LEU A 57 -2.90 -3.83 -5.34
C LEU A 57 -2.72 -4.54 -3.99
N GLN A 58 -3.82 -5.04 -3.42
CA GLN A 58 -3.83 -5.76 -2.15
C GLN A 58 -2.96 -7.02 -2.21
N SER A 59 -3.16 -7.84 -3.26
CA SER A 59 -2.40 -9.08 -3.45
C SER A 59 -0.91 -8.81 -3.63
N PHE A 60 -0.56 -7.75 -4.38
CA PHE A 60 0.81 -7.32 -4.60
C PHE A 60 1.43 -6.85 -3.27
N LEU A 61 0.85 -5.90 -2.56
CA LEU A 61 1.41 -5.37 -1.31
C LEU A 61 1.49 -6.42 -0.18
N LEU A 62 0.60 -7.41 -0.20
CA LEU A 62 0.67 -8.55 0.70
C LEU A 62 1.88 -9.45 0.42
N THR A 63 2.23 -9.68 -0.85
CA THR A 63 3.16 -10.75 -1.25
C THR A 63 4.48 -10.30 -1.88
N TYR A 64 4.64 -9.01 -2.20
CA TYR A 64 5.81 -8.51 -2.97
C TYR A 64 7.16 -8.82 -2.33
N ARG A 65 7.21 -8.92 -0.99
CA ARG A 65 8.42 -9.25 -0.21
C ARG A 65 9.03 -10.61 -0.59
N MET A 66 8.28 -11.47 -1.27
CA MET A 66 8.76 -12.76 -1.77
C MET A 66 9.74 -12.61 -2.94
N PHE A 67 9.71 -11.47 -3.66
CA PHE A 67 10.51 -11.27 -4.87
C PHE A 67 11.19 -9.90 -4.97
N MET A 68 10.93 -8.96 -4.05
CA MET A 68 11.60 -7.66 -4.00
C MET A 68 11.58 -7.07 -2.57
N THR A 69 12.43 -6.08 -2.29
CA THR A 69 12.46 -5.41 -0.98
C THR A 69 11.58 -4.15 -0.96
N PRO A 70 11.11 -3.71 0.23
CA PRO A 70 10.40 -2.43 0.39
C PRO A 70 11.14 -1.25 -0.25
N THR A 71 12.45 -1.15 -0.04
CA THR A 71 13.26 -0.04 -0.56
C THR A 71 13.26 -0.02 -2.09
N VAL A 72 13.39 -1.18 -2.74
CA VAL A 72 13.35 -1.28 -4.21
C VAL A 72 11.97 -0.90 -4.76
N LEU A 73 10.88 -1.26 -4.06
CA LEU A 73 9.53 -0.85 -4.44
C LEU A 73 9.39 0.67 -4.38
N LEU A 74 9.77 1.28 -3.26
CA LEU A 74 9.70 2.73 -3.10
C LEU A 74 10.53 3.46 -4.15
N GLU A 75 11.76 3.01 -4.42
CA GLU A 75 12.62 3.60 -5.46
C GLU A 75 11.98 3.53 -6.85
N ALA A 76 11.33 2.41 -7.19
CA ALA A 76 10.63 2.24 -8.46
C ALA A 76 9.42 3.19 -8.57
N LEU A 77 8.63 3.32 -7.50
CA LEU A 77 7.50 4.25 -7.43
C LEU A 77 7.95 5.70 -7.57
N VAL A 78 9.00 6.12 -6.85
CA VAL A 78 9.56 7.47 -6.94
C VAL A 78 10.09 7.75 -8.34
N ARG A 79 10.82 6.80 -8.94
CA ARG A 79 11.33 6.95 -10.31
C ARG A 79 10.19 7.16 -11.31
N ALA A 80 9.12 6.37 -11.20
CA ALA A 80 7.96 6.50 -12.08
C ALA A 80 7.24 7.84 -11.87
N TYR A 81 7.09 8.28 -10.62
CA TYR A 81 6.47 9.56 -10.28
C TYR A 81 7.25 10.77 -10.83
N CYS A 82 8.58 10.67 -10.90
CA CYS A 82 9.47 11.75 -11.33
C CYS A 82 9.83 11.73 -12.82
N SER A 83 9.22 10.85 -13.63
CA SER A 83 9.55 10.69 -15.04
C SER A 83 8.44 11.25 -15.96
N PRO A 84 8.31 12.58 -16.10
CA PRO A 84 7.30 13.16 -16.97
C PRO A 84 7.54 12.81 -18.45
N PRO A 85 6.48 12.74 -19.27
CA PRO A 85 6.63 12.58 -20.71
C PRO A 85 7.37 13.77 -21.31
N SER A 86 8.20 13.52 -22.34
CA SER A 86 8.94 14.59 -23.01
C SER A 86 8.01 15.58 -23.73
N GLN A 87 8.47 16.82 -23.94
CA GLN A 87 7.68 17.85 -24.62
C GLN A 87 7.24 17.41 -26.03
N GLU A 88 8.09 16.67 -26.74
CA GLU A 88 7.75 16.12 -28.06
C GLU A 88 6.62 15.08 -27.99
N GLU A 89 6.60 14.27 -26.94
CA GLU A 89 5.56 13.28 -26.72
C GLU A 89 4.23 13.91 -26.34
N VAL A 90 4.24 14.95 -25.51
CA VAL A 90 3.04 15.71 -25.14
C VAL A 90 2.48 16.48 -26.34
N ALA A 91 3.35 17.01 -27.20
CA ALA A 91 2.94 17.69 -28.43
C ALA A 91 2.28 16.74 -29.43
N LYS A 92 2.76 15.49 -29.51
CA LYS A 92 2.19 14.44 -30.38
C LYS A 92 0.92 13.83 -29.79
N ASP A 93 0.85 13.71 -28.47
CA ASP A 93 -0.27 13.08 -27.77
C ASP A 93 -0.58 13.78 -26.45
N ARG A 94 -1.59 14.66 -26.46
CA ARG A 94 -2.08 15.32 -25.24
C ARG A 94 -2.56 14.32 -24.18
N GLN A 95 -2.96 13.11 -24.58
CA GLN A 95 -3.37 12.06 -23.67
C GLN A 95 -2.18 11.52 -22.84
N LYS A 96 -0.94 11.60 -23.33
CA LYS A 96 0.23 11.21 -22.54
C LYS A 96 0.41 12.04 -21.28
N GLN A 97 0.21 13.36 -21.36
CA GLN A 97 0.29 14.21 -20.18
C GLN A 97 -0.79 13.87 -19.16
N LYS A 98 -2.02 13.59 -19.63
CA LYS A 98 -3.11 13.16 -18.76
C LYS A 98 -2.82 11.81 -18.11
N ASN A 99 -2.38 10.83 -18.89
CA ASN A 99 -2.03 9.50 -18.38
C ASN A 99 -0.91 9.58 -17.34
N PHE A 100 0.06 10.48 -17.51
CA PHE A 100 1.10 10.71 -16.52
C PHE A 100 0.54 11.25 -15.20
N THR A 101 -0.35 12.25 -15.25
CA THR A 101 -1.02 12.75 -14.04
C THR A 101 -1.83 11.64 -13.34
N LEU A 102 -2.59 10.84 -14.09
CA LEU A 102 -3.34 9.71 -13.53
C LEU A 102 -2.41 8.64 -12.92
N GLN A 103 -1.25 8.40 -13.54
CA GLN A 103 -0.24 7.50 -13.00
C GLN A 103 0.33 8.04 -11.68
N GLN A 104 0.59 9.35 -11.58
CA GLN A 104 1.01 9.98 -10.33
C GLN A 104 -0.06 9.81 -9.23
N GLU A 105 -1.34 10.02 -9.55
CA GLU A 105 -2.45 9.76 -8.62
C GLU A 105 -2.48 8.30 -8.16
N ARG A 106 -2.31 7.36 -9.09
CA ARG A 106 -2.25 5.92 -8.78
C ARG A 106 -1.06 5.59 -7.88
N ILE A 107 0.14 6.14 -8.13
CA ILE A 107 1.31 5.93 -7.28
C ILE A 107 1.03 6.40 -5.85
N VAL A 108 0.39 7.55 -5.71
CA VAL A 108 0.03 8.10 -4.40
C VAL A 108 -0.98 7.19 -3.69
N GLU A 109 -1.97 6.64 -4.40
CA GLU A 109 -2.91 5.65 -3.87
C GLU A 109 -2.18 4.39 -3.37
N VAL A 110 -1.23 3.86 -4.16
CA VAL A 110 -0.39 2.73 -3.72
C VAL A 110 0.33 3.05 -2.42
N ILE A 111 0.94 4.24 -2.30
CA ILE A 111 1.66 4.67 -1.09
C ILE A 111 0.69 4.80 0.10
N ARG A 112 -0.51 5.35 -0.09
CA ARG A 112 -1.53 5.45 0.96
C ARG A 112 -1.91 4.07 1.49
N ASN A 113 -2.29 3.15 0.60
CA ASN A 113 -2.66 1.78 0.99
C ASN A 113 -1.49 1.07 1.68
N TRP A 114 -0.28 1.26 1.16
CA TRP A 114 0.91 0.67 1.75
C TRP A 114 1.15 1.15 3.19
N LEU A 115 0.99 2.44 3.46
CA LEU A 115 1.09 3.01 4.81
C LEU A 115 -0.01 2.51 5.74
N ILE A 116 -1.23 2.36 5.25
CA ILE A 116 -2.40 1.99 6.08
C ILE A 116 -2.39 0.49 6.40
N GLU A 117 -2.20 -0.36 5.39
CA GLU A 117 -2.44 -1.80 5.49
C GLU A 117 -1.16 -2.60 5.76
N HIS A 118 0.01 -2.06 5.42
CA HIS A 118 1.29 -2.71 5.67
C HIS A 118 2.31 -1.79 6.36
N GLN A 119 1.82 -1.05 7.36
CA GLN A 119 2.60 -0.16 8.24
C GLN A 119 3.85 -0.82 8.86
N SER A 120 3.86 -2.15 8.99
CA SER A 120 5.00 -2.90 9.55
C SER A 120 6.30 -2.76 8.74
N ASP A 121 6.22 -2.39 7.45
CA ASP A 121 7.42 -2.08 6.66
C ASP A 121 8.10 -0.80 7.12
N PHE A 122 7.33 0.17 7.59
CA PHE A 122 7.79 1.49 7.97
C PHE A 122 8.09 1.60 9.47
N PHE A 123 7.29 0.93 10.30
CA PHE A 123 7.31 1.07 11.75
C PHE A 123 7.74 -0.21 12.49
N SER A 124 8.83 -0.83 12.01
CA SER A 124 9.49 -1.93 12.72
C SER A 124 10.77 -1.45 13.40
N SER A 125 11.26 -2.21 14.38
CA SER A 125 12.58 -1.98 15.01
C SER A 125 13.77 -2.26 14.08
N LYS A 126 13.51 -2.67 12.83
CA LYS A 126 14.53 -2.98 11.83
C LYS A 126 15.14 -1.70 11.24
N PRO A 127 16.46 -1.66 10.98
CA PRO A 127 17.11 -0.50 10.36
C PRO A 127 16.57 -0.21 8.95
N GLU A 128 16.19 -1.25 8.21
CA GLU A 128 15.59 -1.13 6.87
C GLU A 128 14.27 -0.34 6.90
N SER A 129 13.46 -0.52 7.94
CA SER A 129 12.20 0.21 8.12
C SER A 129 12.43 1.68 8.37
N VAL A 130 13.42 2.01 9.22
CA VAL A 130 13.82 3.40 9.48
C VAL A 130 14.33 4.07 8.20
N GLN A 131 15.15 3.36 7.43
CA GLN A 131 15.65 3.85 6.14
C GLN A 131 14.53 4.04 5.11
N LEU A 132 13.59 3.10 5.03
CA LEU A 132 12.43 3.19 4.15
C LEU A 132 11.57 4.40 4.48
N LEU A 133 11.26 4.61 5.77
CA LEU A 133 10.50 5.76 6.23
C LEU A 133 11.25 7.07 5.95
N THR A 134 12.57 7.11 6.17
CA THR A 134 13.40 8.27 5.84
C THR A 134 13.35 8.60 4.34
N ASN A 135 13.44 7.58 3.48
CA ASN A 135 13.35 7.74 2.04
C ASN A 135 11.97 8.27 1.61
N LEU A 136 10.90 7.75 2.21
CA LEU A 136 9.54 8.22 1.94
C LEU A 136 9.34 9.67 2.39
N HIS A 137 9.83 10.03 3.57
CA HIS A 137 9.77 11.40 4.07
C HIS A 137 10.49 12.37 3.13
N ARG A 138 11.70 12.02 2.70
CA ARG A 138 12.46 12.79 1.73
C ARG A 138 11.72 12.94 0.40
N PHE A 139 11.10 11.87 -0.10
CA PHE A 139 10.29 11.94 -1.31
C PHE A 139 9.11 12.92 -1.16
N ILE A 140 8.40 12.87 -0.02
CA ILE A 140 7.29 13.78 0.25
C ILE A 140 7.77 15.24 0.32
N ASP A 141 8.84 15.52 1.05
CA ASP A 141 9.33 16.88 1.31
C ASP A 141 10.05 17.52 0.12
N GLU A 142 10.86 16.75 -0.61
CA GLU A 142 11.67 17.28 -1.71
C GLU A 142 10.88 17.30 -3.03
N ILE A 143 9.96 16.35 -3.24
CA ILE A 143 9.27 16.18 -4.53
C ILE A 143 7.80 16.54 -4.43
N ILE A 144 7.02 15.84 -3.60
CA ILE A 144 5.56 16.03 -3.56
C ILE A 144 5.23 17.46 -3.08
N MET A 145 5.91 17.97 -2.06
CA MET A 145 5.71 19.32 -1.52
C MET A 145 5.86 20.43 -2.56
N GLN A 146 6.68 20.23 -3.59
CA GLN A 146 6.88 21.20 -4.67
C GLN A 146 5.76 21.16 -5.72
N GLN A 147 5.12 19.99 -5.90
CA GLN A 147 4.08 19.77 -6.91
C GLN A 147 2.67 19.97 -6.33
N ASP A 148 2.41 19.41 -5.16
CA ASP A 148 1.14 19.46 -4.44
C ASP A 148 1.38 19.48 -2.92
N ARG A 149 1.25 20.68 -2.35
CA ARG A 149 1.46 20.89 -0.90
C ARG A 149 0.38 20.22 -0.07
N GLU A 150 -0.87 20.24 -0.51
CA GLU A 150 -1.98 19.67 0.26
C GLU A 150 -1.79 18.16 0.38
N LEU A 151 -1.44 17.51 -0.73
CA LEU A 151 -1.10 16.09 -0.74
C LEU A 151 0.11 15.77 0.14
N ALA A 152 1.18 16.58 0.09
CA ALA A 152 2.34 16.37 0.93
C ALA A 152 1.99 16.43 2.43
N PHE A 153 1.16 17.39 2.83
CA PHE A 153 0.66 17.50 4.21
C PHE A 153 -0.24 16.31 4.58
N GLU A 154 -1.10 15.86 3.67
CA GLU A 154 -1.96 14.70 3.87
C GLU A 154 -1.14 13.44 4.13
N LEU A 155 -0.19 13.10 3.24
CA LEU A 155 0.67 11.93 3.40
C LEU A 155 1.56 12.04 4.65
N THR A 156 2.05 13.24 4.95
CA THR A 156 2.82 13.50 6.16
C THR A 156 2.01 13.22 7.42
N ARG A 157 0.77 13.69 7.45
CA ARG A 157 -0.16 13.40 8.54
C ARG A 157 -0.47 11.91 8.62
N LEU A 158 -0.69 11.25 7.47
CA LEU A 158 -1.02 9.83 7.40
C LEU A 158 0.08 8.97 8.03
N TYR A 159 1.34 9.11 7.61
CA TYR A 159 2.38 8.25 8.19
C TYR A 159 2.56 8.53 9.70
N HIS A 160 2.43 9.78 10.17
CA HIS A 160 2.45 10.07 11.60
C HIS A 160 1.27 9.44 12.35
N GLN A 161 0.11 9.32 11.70
CA GLN A 161 -1.05 8.62 12.23
C GLN A 161 -0.90 7.10 12.17
N MET A 162 -0.02 6.53 11.35
CA MET A 162 0.20 5.08 11.35
C MET A 162 1.33 4.67 12.29
N ASP A 163 2.07 5.64 12.87
CA ASP A 163 3.15 5.38 13.82
C ASP A 163 2.61 4.75 15.13
N PRO A 164 2.90 3.46 15.39
CA PRO A 164 2.38 2.74 16.55
C PRO A 164 2.93 3.29 17.87
N SER A 165 4.04 4.05 17.86
CA SER A 165 4.55 4.71 19.06
C SER A 165 3.64 5.82 19.57
N LYS A 166 2.75 6.34 18.71
CA LYS A 166 1.77 7.39 19.04
C LYS A 166 0.40 6.83 19.41
N HIS A 167 0.13 5.57 19.09
CA HIS A 167 -1.12 4.86 19.40
C HIS A 167 -0.90 3.85 20.52
N SER A 168 -0.70 4.35 21.73
CA SER A 168 -0.88 3.56 22.94
C SER A 168 -2.38 3.51 23.31
N ASP A 169 -3.24 3.20 22.34
CA ASP A 169 -4.67 3.20 22.60
C ASP A 169 -5.04 1.91 23.34
N GLU A 170 -5.33 2.04 24.63
CA GLU A 170 -6.13 1.06 25.36
C GLU A 170 -7.43 0.84 24.58
N VAL A 171 -7.55 -0.30 23.91
CA VAL A 171 -8.79 -0.70 23.24
C VAL A 171 -9.85 -0.93 24.32
N CYS A 172 -10.66 0.09 24.58
CA CYS A 172 -11.81 -0.02 25.48
C CYS A 172 -12.92 -0.83 24.78
N LEU A 173 -12.91 -2.13 25.02
CA LEU A 173 -13.97 -3.02 24.53
C LEU A 173 -15.27 -2.70 25.26
N LYS A 174 -16.28 -2.19 24.53
CA LYS A 174 -17.60 -1.79 25.06
C LYS A 174 -18.34 -2.92 25.82
N PHE A 175 -17.93 -4.17 25.60
CA PHE A 175 -18.47 -5.37 26.23
C PHE A 175 -17.37 -6.24 26.85
N ALA A 176 -16.24 -5.65 27.24
CA ALA A 176 -15.24 -6.40 27.99
C ALA A 176 -15.90 -6.99 29.25
N PRO A 177 -15.82 -8.32 29.47
CA PRO A 177 -16.16 -8.87 30.78
C PRO A 177 -15.26 -8.20 31.83
N GLU A 178 -15.81 -8.00 33.04
CA GLU A 178 -15.07 -7.37 34.13
C GLU A 178 -13.67 -7.98 34.28
N SER A 179 -12.67 -7.12 34.41
CA SER A 179 -11.30 -7.55 34.66
C SER A 179 -11.28 -8.33 35.97
N LEU A 180 -11.04 -9.64 35.88
CA LEU A 180 -10.94 -10.47 37.06
C LEU A 180 -9.72 -10.03 37.86
N LYS A 181 -9.92 -9.79 39.16
CA LYS A 181 -8.83 -9.52 40.09
C LYS A 181 -7.86 -10.69 40.04
N ARG A 182 -6.56 -10.39 40.09
CA ARG A 182 -5.49 -11.39 40.15
C ARG A 182 -5.84 -12.43 41.23
N ALA A 183 -6.10 -13.67 40.82
CA ALA A 183 -6.58 -14.72 41.72
C ALA A 183 -5.50 -15.19 42.71
N HIS A 184 -4.21 -15.02 42.39
CA HIS A 184 -3.11 -15.33 43.30
C HIS A 184 -1.86 -14.49 43.04
N SER A 185 -1.04 -14.30 44.07
CA SER A 185 0.25 -13.58 44.02
C SER A 185 1.47 -14.51 44.10
N GLY A 186 1.34 -15.79 43.72
CA GLY A 186 2.42 -16.79 43.77
C GLY A 186 2.72 -17.45 42.42
N GLU A 187 3.43 -18.58 42.44
CA GLU A 187 3.74 -19.37 41.25
C GLU A 187 2.46 -19.87 40.55
N MET A 188 2.40 -19.66 39.23
CA MET A 188 1.29 -20.13 38.41
C MET A 188 1.34 -21.64 38.27
N ASN A 189 0.36 -22.33 38.86
CA ASN A 189 0.18 -23.77 38.73
C ASN A 189 -1.19 -24.05 38.11
N PHE A 190 -1.30 -25.11 37.30
CA PHE A 190 -2.56 -25.43 36.61
C PHE A 190 -3.73 -25.64 37.59
N ASN A 191 -3.43 -26.16 38.78
CA ASN A 191 -4.40 -26.42 39.83
C ASN A 191 -4.77 -25.17 40.66
N SER A 192 -4.06 -24.05 40.50
CA SER A 192 -4.31 -22.81 41.26
C SER A 192 -5.27 -21.85 40.55
N TYR A 193 -5.86 -22.25 39.41
CA TYR A 193 -6.85 -21.47 38.67
C TYR A 193 -8.11 -22.28 38.34
N PRO A 194 -9.30 -21.65 38.35
CA PRO A 194 -10.50 -22.27 37.79
C PRO A 194 -10.28 -22.62 36.31
N ILE A 195 -10.63 -23.84 35.90
CA ILE A 195 -10.45 -24.34 34.52
C ILE A 195 -11.08 -23.41 33.48
N LYS A 196 -12.23 -22.82 33.79
CA LYS A 196 -12.90 -21.84 32.92
C LYS A 196 -12.04 -20.59 32.67
N GLU A 197 -11.28 -20.15 33.67
CA GLU A 197 -10.38 -19.00 33.51
C GLU A 197 -9.10 -19.37 32.76
N VAL A 198 -8.57 -20.57 32.99
CA VAL A 198 -7.47 -21.11 32.18
C VAL A 198 -7.88 -21.16 30.70
N ALA A 199 -9.06 -21.72 30.40
CA ALA A 199 -9.60 -21.75 29.04
C ALA A 199 -9.80 -20.34 28.47
N ARG A 200 -10.34 -19.40 29.26
CA ARG A 200 -10.55 -18.02 28.81
C ARG A 200 -9.23 -17.33 28.44
N GLN A 201 -8.21 -17.44 29.29
CA GLN A 201 -6.91 -16.82 29.06
C GLN A 201 -6.17 -17.47 27.89
N LEU A 202 -6.24 -18.80 27.75
CA LEU A 202 -5.67 -19.49 26.59
C LEU A 202 -6.36 -19.11 25.27
N CYS A 203 -7.63 -18.69 25.30
CA CYS A 203 -8.30 -18.14 24.12
C CYS A 203 -7.91 -16.68 23.81
N LEU A 204 -7.22 -15.97 24.71
CA LEU A 204 -6.79 -14.58 24.54
C LEU A 204 -5.31 -14.45 24.13
N VAL A 205 -4.54 -15.53 24.24
CA VAL A 205 -3.13 -15.64 23.81
C VAL A 205 -3.07 -15.98 22.32
#